data_AF-A0A1Z1M364-F1
#
_entry.id   AF-A0A1Z1M364-F1
#
_cell.length_a   1.000
_cell.length_b   1.000
_cell.length_c   1.000
_cell.angle_alpha   90.00
_cell.angle_beta   90.00
_cell.angle_gamma   90.00
#
_symmetry.space_group_name_H-M   'P 1'
#
loop_
_entity.id
_entity.type
_entity.pdbx_description
1 polymer ?
#
loop_
_entity_poly.entity_id
_entity_poly.type
_entity_poly.pdbx_seq_one_letter_code
_entity_poly.pdbx_strand_id
1 'polypeptide(L)' 'MKTVTKLKQKRKNGFLIRMRTKSGQKIINLKRKKKKKLIN' A
#
# COMPACT_ATOMS: atom_id res chain seq x y z
N MET A 1 10.90 -3.88 20.63
CA MET A 1 10.25 -2.92 19.69
C MET A 1 8.75 -3.16 19.74
N LYS A 2 7.91 -2.18 20.14
CA LYS A 2 6.45 -2.38 20.14
C LYS A 2 5.97 -2.60 18.70
N THR A 3 5.54 -3.80 18.38
CA THR A 3 5.06 -4.17 17.06
C THR A 3 3.77 -3.42 16.74
N VAL A 4 3.68 -2.85 15.55
CA VAL A 4 2.46 -2.15 15.11
C VAL A 4 1.35 -3.19 14.97
N THR A 5 0.17 -2.92 15.54
CA THR A 5 -0.96 -3.84 15.40
C THR A 5 -1.31 -4.05 13.93
N LYS A 6 -1.75 -5.27 13.56
CA LYS A 6 -2.17 -5.61 12.19
C LYS A 6 -3.18 -4.60 11.63
N LEU A 7 -4.07 -4.08 12.49
CA LEU A 7 -5.04 -3.03 12.14
C LEU A 7 -4.36 -1.73 11.71
N LYS A 8 -3.38 -1.24 12.48
CA LYS A 8 -2.64 -0.02 12.15
C LYS A 8 -1.79 -0.19 10.89
N GLN A 9 -1.24 -1.39 10.65
CA GLN A 9 -0.52 -1.71 9.41
C GLN A 9 -1.45 -1.65 8.19
N LYS A 10 -2.62 -2.27 8.24
CA LYS A 10 -3.62 -2.25 7.16
C LYS A 10 -4.15 -0.84 6.87
N ARG A 11 -4.35 -0.01 7.90
CA ARG A 11 -4.78 1.39 7.73
C ARG A 11 -3.72 2.28 7.08
N LYS A 12 -2.42 1.97 7.23
CA LYS A 12 -1.34 2.74 6.60
C LYS A 12 -0.99 2.24 5.20
N ASN A 13 -0.93 0.92 5.02
CA ASN A 13 -0.37 0.29 3.83
C ASN A 13 -1.39 -0.54 3.03
N GLY A 14 -2.66 -0.53 3.40
CA GLY A 14 -3.67 -1.31 2.70
C GLY A 14 -3.90 -0.83 1.26
N PHE A 15 -4.19 -1.77 0.37
CA PHE A 15 -4.46 -1.48 -1.05
C PHE A 15 -5.58 -0.43 -1.22
N LEU A 16 -6.69 -0.57 -0.49
CA LEU A 16 -7.80 0.39 -0.54
C LEU A 16 -7.37 1.81 -0.13
N ILE A 17 -6.49 1.92 0.86
CA ILE A 17 -5.95 3.20 1.31
C ILE A 17 -5.07 3.82 0.22
N ARG A 18 -4.25 3.01 -0.47
CA ARG A 18 -3.44 3.46 -1.61
C ARG A 18 -4.32 3.89 -2.79
N MET A 19 -5.44 3.22 -3.05
CA MET A 19 -6.34 3.57 -4.15
C MET A 19 -7.16 4.84 -3.89
N ARG A 20 -7.33 5.26 -2.63
CA ARG A 20 -8.12 6.46 -2.29
C ARG A 20 -7.48 7.77 -2.75
N THR A 21 -6.14 7.85 -2.81
CA THR A 21 -5.43 9.09 -3.13
C THR A 21 -4.70 9.00 -4.47
N LYS A 22 -4.59 10.13 -5.19
CA LYS A 22 -3.84 10.20 -6.46
C LYS A 22 -2.38 9.76 -6.28
N SER A 23 -1.74 10.13 -5.17
CA SER A 23 -0.37 9.74 -4.86
C SER A 23 -0.24 8.24 -4.58
N GLY A 24 -1.20 7.64 -3.87
CA GLY A 24 -1.22 6.20 -3.62
C GLY A 24 -1.45 5.40 -4.91
N GLN A 25 -2.34 5.86 -5.79
CA GLN A 25 -2.55 5.25 -7.12
C GLN A 25 -1.27 5.28 -7.96
N LYS A 26 -0.53 6.39 -7.95
CA LYS A 26 0.80 6.48 -8.61
C LYS A 26 1.76 5.42 -8.08
N ILE A 27 1.82 5.20 -6.76
CA ILE A 27 2.68 4.17 -6.16
C ILE A 27 2.29 2.76 -6.64
N ILE A 28 0.99 2.44 -6.64
CA ILE A 28 0.48 1.15 -7.14
C ILE A 28 0.84 0.96 -8.61
N ASN A 29 0.66 2.00 -9.44
CA ASN A 29 0.97 1.94 -10.86
C ASN A 29 2.48 1.76 -11.11
N LEU A 30 3.34 2.39 -10.31
CA LEU A 30 4.79 2.16 -10.38
C LEU A 30 5.17 0.72 -10.00
N LYS A 31 4.55 0.16 -8.94
CA LYS A 31 4.77 -1.25 -8.56
C LYS A 31 4.29 -2.22 -9.66
N ARG A 32 3.15 -1.93 -10.30
CA ARG A 32 2.63 -2.69 -11.46
C ARG A 32 3.56 -2.63 -12.67
N LYS A 33 4.07 -1.44 -13.02
CA LYS A 33 5.06 -1.27 -14.11
C LYS A 33 6.33 -2.09 -13.85
N LYS A 34 6.77 -2.15 -12.58
CA LYS A 34 7.91 -2.98 -12.14
C LYS A 34 7.57 -4.47 -11.98
N LYS A 35 6.34 -4.90 -12.30
CA LYS A 35 5.87 -6.28 -12.19
C LYS A 35 6.13 -6.92 -10.81
N LYS A 36 5.95 -6.14 -9.73
CA LYS A 36 6.09 -6.66 -8.36
C LYS A 36 4.97 -7.67 -8.06
N LYS A 37 5.34 -8.83 -7.51
CA LYS A 37 4.39 -9.89 -7.08
C LYS A 37 3.41 -9.38 -6.01
N LEU A 38 3.83 -8.45 -5.16
CA LEU A 38 2.99 -7.79 -4.15
C LEU A 38 2.90 -6.29 -4.43
N ILE A 39 1.68 -5.78 -4.54
CA ILE A 39 1.40 -4.40 -4.97
C ILE A 39 0.85 -3.56 -3.80
N ASN A 40 0.24 -4.26 -2.85
CA ASN A 40 -0.40 -3.80 -1.63
C ASN A 40 0.59 -2.95 -0.80
#